data_AF-A0A810LD58-F1
#
_entry.id   AF-A0A810LD58-F1
#
_cell.length_a   1.000
_cell.length_b   1.000
_cell.length_c   1.000
_cell.angle_alpha   90.00
_cell.angle_beta   90.00
_cell.angle_gamma   90.00
#
_symmetry.space_group_name_H-M   'P 1'
#
loop_
_entity.id
_entity.type
_entity.pdbx_description
1 polymer ?
#
loop_
_entity_poly.entity_id
_entity_poly.type
_entity_poly.pdbx_seq_one_letter_code
_entity_poly.pdbx_strand_id
1 'polypeptide(L)'
;MSDPRLQELFDAPDTTDEPPMSAGFAQSTLERGRRRTRRRRATQAVATGGVAAVAALAVGGAVVLGGGAAPDGARPPAAAGTHSASTGQPATATELLNRASLAAYHQNRTIRPDQFIYQKTTVKLREPAPDVDGAQLHGDVESNLRGVRTVQRSGTDESWLSVDGSKQGWATGSLKGGPGVATTRIEHPTLDEPTYQYLTTLPTDPDALMRKIDAAAQQRADQKPGQQKRLNVMRFEVIENVLNVGIVPPELARPLYTDLGRLSGVELVRDATDAAGRKGVGVAITDPDSQIRYTIIFDRHDYRFLGFKTDDPATGKYLTWTAVLAVDVVDHVK
;
A
#
# COMPACT_ATOMS: atom_id res chain seq x y z
N MET A 1 -15.25 -20.36 9.59
CA MET A 1 -14.55 -21.29 10.49
C MET A 1 -13.43 -20.50 11.13
N SER A 2 -13.66 -20.08 12.38
CA SER A 2 -12.80 -19.16 13.12
C SER A 2 -11.54 -19.88 13.60
N ASP A 3 -10.39 -19.23 13.49
CA ASP A 3 -9.10 -19.76 13.94
C ASP A 3 -9.06 -19.80 15.48
N PRO A 4 -8.91 -20.99 16.11
CA PRO A 4 -8.89 -21.12 17.56
C PRO A 4 -7.69 -20.43 18.25
N ARG A 5 -6.67 -20.01 17.50
CA ARG A 5 -5.56 -19.19 18.04
C ARG A 5 -5.91 -17.73 18.28
N LEU A 6 -7.01 -17.23 17.71
CA LEU A 6 -7.49 -15.88 17.99
C LEU A 6 -8.25 -15.79 19.32
N GLN A 7 -8.75 -16.92 19.84
CA GLN A 7 -9.61 -16.93 21.03
C GLN A 7 -8.80 -16.84 22.34
N GLU A 8 -7.56 -17.33 22.36
CA GLU A 8 -6.67 -17.23 23.53
C GLU A 8 -6.17 -15.80 23.84
N LEU A 9 -6.38 -14.83 22.93
CA LEU A 9 -5.99 -13.43 23.16
C LEU A 9 -7.07 -12.61 23.89
N PHE A 10 -8.27 -13.15 24.11
CA PHE A 10 -9.44 -12.43 24.65
C PHE A 10 -9.84 -12.76 26.10
N ASP A 11 -9.15 -13.70 26.79
CA ASP A 11 -9.59 -14.24 28.09
C ASP A 11 -8.75 -13.81 29.32
N ALA A 12 -8.08 -12.65 29.30
CA ALA A 12 -7.47 -12.09 30.51
C ALA A 12 -8.35 -11.02 31.17
N PRO A 13 -8.73 -11.14 32.46
CA PRO A 13 -9.68 -10.24 33.10
C PRO A 13 -9.10 -8.86 33.45
N ASP A 14 -10.00 -7.89 33.33
CA ASP A 14 -10.01 -6.49 33.78
C ASP A 14 -9.28 -6.23 35.12
N THR A 15 -8.39 -5.24 35.13
CA THR A 15 -8.01 -4.51 36.34
C THR A 15 -7.97 -3.02 36.05
N THR A 16 -9.05 -2.35 36.46
CA THR A 16 -9.18 -0.93 36.75
C THR A 16 -8.01 -0.37 37.56
N ASP A 17 -7.38 0.70 37.07
CA ASP A 17 -6.96 1.84 37.89
C ASP A 17 -6.60 3.04 37.01
N GLU A 18 -7.46 4.08 37.04
CA GLU A 18 -7.19 5.40 36.46
C GLU A 18 -7.31 6.43 37.60
N PRO A 19 -6.32 7.33 37.75
CA PRO A 19 -6.68 8.71 38.10
C PRO A 19 -5.73 9.75 37.43
N PRO A 20 -6.00 11.07 37.55
CA PRO A 20 -6.88 11.84 36.68
C PRO A 20 -6.11 12.86 35.81
N MET A 21 -6.78 13.29 34.73
CA MET A 21 -6.41 14.46 33.94
C MET A 21 -6.15 15.71 34.80
N SER A 22 -4.99 16.32 34.61
CA SER A 22 -4.75 17.72 35.01
C SER A 22 -4.51 18.57 33.77
N ALA A 23 -5.38 19.57 33.59
CA ALA A 23 -5.26 20.62 32.59
C ALA A 23 -4.05 21.52 32.88
N GLY A 24 -3.27 21.86 31.85
CA GLY A 24 -2.22 22.86 32.03
C GLY A 24 -1.29 23.06 30.83
N PHE A 25 -1.59 24.12 30.09
CA PHE A 25 -0.64 25.02 29.43
C PHE A 25 -0.01 24.67 28.08
N ALA A 26 -0.47 25.46 27.11
CA ALA A 26 0.20 25.82 25.89
C ALA A 26 1.47 26.68 26.11
N GLN A 27 2.25 26.72 25.03
CA GLN A 27 3.19 27.77 24.60
C GLN A 27 4.69 27.57 24.83
N SER A 28 5.37 27.52 23.67
CA SER A 28 6.64 28.15 23.28
C SER A 28 7.92 27.81 24.06
N THR A 29 8.95 27.35 23.32
CA THR A 29 10.09 28.21 22.93
C THR A 29 11.12 27.44 22.10
N LEU A 30 11.47 28.04 20.95
CA LEU A 30 12.81 27.95 20.36
C LEU A 30 13.78 28.68 21.29
N GLU A 31 14.96 28.11 21.56
CA GLU A 31 16.26 28.81 21.66
C GLU A 31 17.38 27.88 22.16
N ARG A 32 18.36 27.69 21.27
CA ARG A 32 19.81 27.67 21.50
C ARG A 32 20.37 27.04 22.80
N GLY A 33 21.12 25.95 22.58
CA GLY A 33 22.58 26.11 22.49
C GLY A 33 23.45 25.71 23.69
N ARG A 34 24.22 24.63 23.42
CA ARG A 34 25.67 24.46 23.68
C ARG A 34 26.14 23.81 25.00
N ARG A 35 27.01 22.81 24.76
CA ARG A 35 28.13 22.25 25.57
C ARG A 35 27.79 21.15 26.60
N ARG A 36 28.21 19.92 26.30
CA ARG A 36 29.55 19.40 26.67
C ARG A 36 29.81 18.01 26.11
N THR A 37 31.01 17.85 25.59
CA THR A 37 31.65 16.59 25.19
C THR A 37 31.96 15.71 26.40
N ARG A 38 31.69 14.40 26.32
CA ARG A 38 32.57 13.40 26.93
C ARG A 38 32.44 12.02 26.28
N ARG A 39 33.53 11.62 25.64
CA ARG A 39 33.85 10.26 25.19
C ARG A 39 33.66 9.25 26.33
N ARG A 40 33.03 8.11 26.05
CA ARG A 40 33.42 6.81 26.62
C ARG A 40 33.32 5.73 25.54
N ARG A 41 34.43 5.00 25.41
CA ARG A 41 34.61 3.77 24.63
C ARG A 41 34.06 2.56 25.40
N ALA A 42 34.02 1.43 24.69
CA ALA A 42 33.86 0.03 25.12
C ALA A 42 32.41 -0.47 25.03
N THR A 43 32.10 -1.68 24.55
CA THR A 43 32.85 -2.81 23.97
C THR A 43 31.83 -3.76 23.31
N GLN A 44 32.35 -4.68 22.50
CA GLN A 44 31.67 -5.77 21.80
C GLN A 44 30.73 -6.65 22.66
N ALA A 45 29.70 -7.20 22.02
CA ALA A 45 29.29 -8.59 22.23
C ALA A 45 28.56 -9.11 20.98
N VAL A 46 29.09 -10.22 20.46
CA VAL A 46 28.52 -11.08 19.42
C VAL A 46 27.39 -11.90 20.05
N ALA A 47 26.26 -12.04 19.36
CA ALA A 47 25.35 -13.15 19.62
C ALA A 47 24.73 -13.65 18.31
N THR A 48 25.02 -14.92 18.07
CA THR A 48 24.59 -15.82 17.01
C THR A 48 23.19 -16.42 17.31
N GLY A 49 22.48 -16.81 16.25
CA GLY A 49 21.29 -17.67 16.31
C GLY A 49 19.99 -16.94 15.95
N GLY A 50 19.09 -17.45 15.11
CA GLY A 50 19.05 -18.69 14.34
C GLY A 50 17.98 -18.54 13.26
N VAL A 51 18.21 -19.17 12.10
CA VAL A 51 17.27 -19.18 10.98
C VAL A 51 16.22 -20.26 11.25
N ALA A 52 14.97 -19.86 11.49
CA ALA A 52 13.83 -20.77 11.47
C ALA A 52 13.20 -20.74 10.07
N ALA A 53 13.49 -21.77 9.27
CA ALA A 53 12.81 -22.03 8.01
C ALA A 53 11.40 -22.57 8.29
N VAL A 54 10.37 -21.90 7.76
CA VAL A 54 9.01 -22.44 7.75
C VAL A 54 8.72 -22.97 6.34
N ALA A 55 8.55 -24.29 6.26
CA ALA A 55 8.22 -25.02 5.04
C ALA A 55 6.79 -24.70 4.58
N ALA A 56 6.63 -24.42 3.28
CA ALA A 56 5.32 -24.28 2.65
C ALA A 56 4.78 -25.68 2.28
N LEU A 57 3.65 -26.07 2.85
CA LEU A 57 2.87 -27.23 2.42
C LEU A 57 2.07 -26.87 1.16
N ALA A 58 2.45 -27.45 0.03
CA ALA A 58 1.65 -27.43 -1.20
C ALA A 58 0.67 -28.61 -1.16
N VAL A 59 -0.64 -28.33 -1.09
CA VAL A 59 -1.67 -29.34 -1.32
C VAL A 59 -1.95 -29.38 -2.82
N GLY A 60 -1.44 -30.43 -3.47
CA GLY A 60 -1.77 -30.78 -4.85
C GLY A 60 -3.14 -31.45 -4.92
N GLY A 61 -4.05 -30.88 -5.72
CA GLY A 61 -5.29 -31.52 -6.12
C GLY A 61 -5.16 -32.06 -7.54
N ALA A 62 -5.16 -33.38 -7.68
CA ALA A 62 -5.23 -34.09 -8.95
C ALA A 62 -6.63 -33.98 -9.56
N VAL A 63 -6.72 -33.76 -10.87
CA VAL A 63 -7.95 -34.03 -11.64
C VAL A 63 -7.66 -35.11 -12.68
N VAL A 64 -8.52 -36.12 -12.65
CA VAL A 64 -8.49 -37.39 -13.35
C VAL A 64 -8.75 -37.22 -14.86
N LEU A 65 -7.98 -37.97 -15.66
CA LEU A 65 -8.17 -38.19 -17.08
C LEU A 65 -9.49 -38.96 -17.33
N GLY A 66 -10.42 -38.36 -18.09
CA GLY A 66 -11.57 -39.04 -18.67
C GLY A 66 -11.41 -39.15 -20.18
N GLY A 67 -11.05 -40.33 -20.67
CA GLY A 67 -11.00 -40.65 -22.09
C GLY A 67 -12.39 -40.94 -22.67
N GLY A 68 -12.59 -40.54 -23.93
CA GLY A 68 -13.75 -40.90 -24.74
C GLY A 68 -13.55 -40.44 -26.18
N ALA A 69 -13.01 -41.32 -27.03
CA ALA A 69 -12.92 -41.13 -28.47
C ALA A 69 -14.07 -41.85 -29.17
N ALA A 70 -14.72 -41.18 -30.14
CA ALA A 70 -15.24 -41.68 -31.44
C ALA A 70 -16.30 -40.68 -32.01
N PRO A 71 -16.68 -40.75 -33.30
CA PRO A 71 -15.97 -40.25 -34.47
C PRO A 71 -16.78 -39.19 -35.27
N ASP A 72 -16.18 -38.74 -36.37
CA ASP A 72 -16.56 -37.62 -37.26
C ASP A 72 -18.03 -37.48 -37.68
N GLY A 73 -18.50 -36.22 -37.69
CA GLY A 73 -19.75 -35.80 -38.32
C GLY A 73 -19.81 -34.28 -38.47
N ALA A 74 -19.64 -33.80 -39.71
CA ALA A 74 -19.54 -32.39 -40.09
C ALA A 74 -20.76 -31.53 -39.71
N ARG A 75 -20.52 -30.34 -39.13
CA ARG A 75 -21.46 -29.20 -39.05
C ARG A 75 -20.67 -27.86 -39.07
N PRO A 76 -21.16 -26.78 -39.71
CA PRO A 76 -20.36 -25.60 -40.06
C PRO A 76 -19.97 -24.73 -38.84
N PRO A 77 -18.99 -23.81 -38.97
CA PRO A 77 -18.42 -23.10 -37.83
C PRO A 77 -19.41 -22.05 -37.32
N ALA A 78 -19.99 -22.30 -36.15
CA ALA A 78 -20.50 -21.23 -35.31
C ALA A 78 -19.28 -20.48 -34.75
N ALA A 79 -19.23 -19.16 -34.97
CA ALA A 79 -18.23 -18.28 -34.39
C ALA A 79 -18.34 -18.29 -32.86
N ALA A 80 -17.70 -19.28 -32.23
CA ALA A 80 -17.43 -19.26 -30.82
C ALA A 80 -16.29 -18.27 -30.61
N GLY A 81 -16.63 -17.05 -30.21
CA GLY A 81 -15.68 -16.10 -29.67
C GLY A 81 -14.95 -16.77 -28.51
N THR A 82 -13.72 -17.18 -28.76
CA THR A 82 -12.81 -17.74 -27.76
C THR A 82 -12.50 -16.64 -26.76
N HIS A 83 -13.30 -16.53 -25.71
CA HIS A 83 -12.82 -16.01 -24.44
C HIS A 83 -12.00 -17.13 -23.80
N SER A 84 -10.86 -17.45 -24.43
CA SER A 84 -9.79 -18.13 -23.72
C SER A 84 -9.39 -17.16 -22.63
N ALA A 85 -9.82 -17.42 -21.40
CA ALA A 85 -9.18 -16.84 -20.23
C ALA A 85 -7.69 -17.15 -20.38
N SER A 86 -6.91 -16.15 -20.79
CA SER A 86 -5.50 -16.32 -21.07
C SER A 86 -4.84 -16.64 -19.74
N THR A 87 -4.58 -17.92 -19.53
CA THR A 87 -3.84 -18.50 -18.38
C THR A 87 -2.38 -18.07 -18.34
N GLY A 88 -1.95 -17.24 -19.30
CA GLY A 88 -0.65 -16.57 -19.29
C GLY A 88 -0.65 -15.28 -18.48
N GLN A 89 0.55 -14.77 -18.22
CA GLN A 89 0.73 -13.43 -17.68
C GLN A 89 0.13 -12.35 -18.60
N PRO A 90 -0.35 -11.23 -18.06
CA PRO A 90 -0.83 -10.11 -18.87
C PRO A 90 0.21 -9.65 -19.90
N ALA A 91 -0.23 -9.44 -21.14
CA ALA A 91 0.63 -8.94 -22.21
C ALA A 91 0.80 -7.42 -22.13
N THR A 92 -0.19 -6.70 -21.60
CA THR A 92 -0.23 -5.22 -21.53
C THR A 92 -0.62 -4.72 -20.14
N ALA A 93 -0.33 -3.44 -19.85
CA ALA A 93 -0.76 -2.79 -18.61
C ALA A 93 -2.30 -2.77 -18.49
N THR A 94 -3.01 -2.49 -19.58
CA THR A 94 -4.48 -2.51 -19.61
C THR A 94 -5.05 -3.88 -19.28
N GLU A 95 -4.48 -4.96 -19.83
CA GLU A 95 -4.92 -6.32 -19.51
C GLU A 95 -4.69 -6.65 -18.03
N LEU A 96 -3.53 -6.26 -17.47
CA LEU A 96 -3.26 -6.42 -16.04
C LEU A 96 -4.29 -5.68 -15.19
N LEU A 97 -4.55 -4.41 -15.49
CA LEU A 97 -5.46 -3.56 -14.72
C LEU A 97 -6.91 -4.04 -14.80
N ASN A 98 -7.33 -4.60 -15.93
CA ASN A 98 -8.64 -5.25 -16.06
C ASN A 98 -8.76 -6.48 -15.13
N ARG A 99 -7.71 -7.29 -15.01
CA ARG A 99 -7.70 -8.46 -14.11
C ARG A 99 -7.64 -8.03 -12.64
N ALA A 100 -6.83 -7.03 -12.30
CA ALA A 100 -6.74 -6.46 -10.96
C ALA A 100 -8.08 -5.84 -10.52
N SER A 101 -8.77 -5.15 -11.44
CA SER A 101 -10.12 -4.64 -11.24
C SER A 101 -11.11 -5.74 -10.87
N LEU A 102 -11.11 -6.85 -11.61
CA LEU A 102 -11.97 -8.00 -11.32
C LEU A 102 -11.63 -8.62 -9.96
N ALA A 103 -10.34 -8.76 -9.64
CA ALA A 103 -9.89 -9.27 -8.35
C ALA A 103 -10.37 -8.38 -7.19
N ALA A 104 -10.26 -7.05 -7.31
CA ALA A 104 -10.76 -6.11 -6.32
C ALA A 104 -12.30 -6.14 -6.20
N TYR A 105 -13.02 -6.21 -7.31
CA TYR A 105 -14.48 -6.34 -7.32
C TYR A 105 -14.97 -7.57 -6.54
N HIS A 106 -14.25 -8.70 -6.66
CA HIS A 106 -14.59 -9.93 -5.96
C HIS A 106 -14.21 -9.95 -4.47
N GLN A 107 -13.52 -8.94 -3.96
CA GLN A 107 -13.26 -8.78 -2.52
C GLN A 107 -14.42 -8.09 -1.77
N ASN A 108 -15.58 -7.99 -2.42
CA ASN A 108 -16.78 -7.39 -1.86
C ASN A 108 -17.16 -8.00 -0.51
N ARG A 109 -17.42 -7.13 0.47
CA ARG A 109 -17.95 -7.48 1.79
C ARG A 109 -18.80 -6.32 2.30
N THR A 110 -19.76 -6.60 3.17
CA THR A 110 -20.56 -5.56 3.82
C THR A 110 -19.71 -4.87 4.89
N ILE A 111 -19.56 -3.55 4.79
CA ILE A 111 -18.77 -2.71 5.71
C ILE A 111 -19.70 -1.65 6.29
N ARG A 112 -19.73 -1.51 7.62
CA ARG A 112 -20.54 -0.51 8.30
C ARG A 112 -19.72 0.75 8.62
N PRO A 113 -20.33 1.94 8.65
CA PRO A 113 -19.63 3.20 8.91
C PRO A 113 -18.87 3.24 10.25
N ASP A 114 -19.37 2.52 11.26
CA ASP A 114 -18.84 2.52 12.61
C ASP A 114 -17.68 1.53 12.84
N GLN A 115 -17.27 0.80 11.81
CA GLN A 115 -16.18 -0.17 11.88
C GLN A 115 -14.81 0.46 11.55
N PHE A 116 -13.78 -0.35 11.65
CA PHE A 116 -12.41 -0.01 11.26
C PHE A 116 -11.93 -0.94 10.15
N ILE A 117 -11.17 -0.40 9.20
CA ILE A 117 -10.34 -1.21 8.30
C ILE A 117 -9.02 -1.47 8.99
N TYR A 118 -8.77 -2.75 9.26
CA TYR A 118 -7.49 -3.25 9.73
C TYR A 118 -6.58 -3.51 8.53
N GLN A 119 -5.32 -3.07 8.62
CA GLN A 119 -4.29 -3.45 7.67
C GLN A 119 -2.99 -3.81 8.38
N LYS A 120 -2.34 -4.87 7.92
CA LYS A 120 -0.98 -5.26 8.33
C LYS A 120 -0.04 -5.18 7.15
N THR A 121 1.03 -4.41 7.27
CA THR A 121 1.93 -4.08 6.16
C THR A 121 3.38 -4.25 6.57
N THR A 122 4.18 -4.99 5.81
CA THR A 122 5.65 -4.84 5.90
C THR A 122 6.05 -3.58 5.14
N VAL A 123 6.81 -2.70 5.79
CA VAL A 123 7.34 -1.48 5.17
C VAL A 123 8.85 -1.52 5.24
N LYS A 124 9.49 -1.20 4.12
CA LYS A 124 10.92 -0.94 3.99
C LYS A 124 11.11 0.50 3.54
N LEU A 125 11.91 1.24 4.29
CA LEU A 125 12.22 2.64 4.04
C LEU A 125 13.73 2.81 3.90
N ARG A 126 14.15 3.60 2.93
CA ARG A 126 15.50 4.14 2.84
C ARG A 126 15.45 5.62 3.13
N GLU A 127 16.24 6.05 4.11
CA GLU A 127 16.29 7.44 4.55
C GLU A 127 17.74 7.93 4.66
N PRO A 128 17.96 9.26 4.65
CA PRO A 128 19.27 9.82 4.95
C PRO A 128 19.79 9.33 6.31
N ALA A 129 21.10 9.10 6.40
CA ALA A 129 21.70 8.69 7.68
C ALA A 129 21.59 9.85 8.71
N PRO A 130 21.41 9.54 10.02
CA PRO A 130 21.15 10.56 11.05
C PRO A 130 22.26 11.61 11.22
N ASP A 131 23.47 11.28 10.78
CA ASP A 131 24.68 12.10 10.82
C ASP A 131 24.88 12.94 9.55
N VAL A 132 23.85 13.04 8.69
CA VAL A 132 23.80 13.98 7.56
C VAL A 132 23.03 15.23 8.01
N ASP A 133 23.77 16.23 8.50
CA ASP A 133 23.22 17.56 8.83
C ASP A 133 22.61 18.22 7.59
N GLY A 134 21.39 18.75 7.69
CA GLY A 134 20.69 19.42 6.60
C GLY A 134 19.75 18.54 5.78
N ALA A 135 19.68 17.23 6.04
CA ALA A 135 18.63 16.36 5.51
C ALA A 135 17.29 16.54 6.27
N GLN A 136 16.89 17.79 6.54
CA GLN A 136 15.47 18.05 6.69
C GLN A 136 14.88 17.82 5.30
N LEU A 137 14.14 16.74 5.14
CA LEU A 137 13.30 16.46 3.98
C LEU A 137 12.17 17.52 3.92
N HIS A 138 12.51 18.80 3.75
CA HIS A 138 11.58 19.85 3.37
C HIS A 138 11.57 19.88 1.83
N GLY A 139 10.67 19.11 1.23
CA GLY A 139 10.55 19.01 -0.24
C GLY A 139 11.12 17.73 -0.84
N ASP A 140 10.62 17.43 -2.04
CA ASP A 140 10.64 16.19 -2.83
C ASP A 140 11.75 15.19 -2.44
N VAL A 141 11.34 14.15 -1.71
CA VAL A 141 12.17 13.04 -1.19
C VAL A 141 12.89 12.26 -2.31
N GLU A 142 12.47 12.46 -3.55
CA GLU A 142 12.85 11.69 -4.72
C GLU A 142 14.27 11.92 -5.23
N SER A 143 14.75 13.16 -5.24
CA SER A 143 16.08 13.49 -5.78
C SER A 143 17.21 13.44 -4.74
N ASN A 144 16.87 13.43 -3.45
CA ASN A 144 17.79 13.76 -2.37
C ASN A 144 18.61 12.58 -1.83
N LEU A 145 18.42 11.35 -2.31
CA LEU A 145 19.23 10.20 -1.89
C LEU A 145 20.45 9.94 -2.78
N ARG A 146 20.57 10.60 -3.95
CA ARG A 146 21.74 10.43 -4.82
C ARG A 146 22.96 11.08 -4.16
N GLY A 147 24.02 10.31 -3.97
CA GLY A 147 25.27 10.78 -3.35
C GLY A 147 25.22 10.98 -1.83
N VAL A 148 24.09 10.69 -1.17
CA VAL A 148 23.94 10.80 0.28
C VAL A 148 24.10 9.43 0.95
N ARG A 149 24.75 9.40 2.13
CA ARG A 149 24.80 8.20 2.97
C ARG A 149 23.38 7.90 3.47
N THR A 150 22.90 6.69 3.23
CA THR A 150 21.55 6.27 3.62
C THR A 150 21.57 5.10 4.57
N VAL A 151 20.54 5.00 5.40
CA VAL A 151 20.23 3.83 6.22
C VAL A 151 18.95 3.18 5.72
N GLN A 152 18.79 1.89 6.00
CA GLN A 152 17.60 1.12 5.66
C GLN A 152 16.89 0.73 6.95
N ARG A 153 15.57 0.93 6.97
CA ARG A 153 14.69 0.42 8.02
C ARG A 153 13.67 -0.52 7.42
N SER A 154 13.31 -1.53 8.19
CA SER A 154 12.24 -2.47 7.85
C SER A 154 11.46 -2.77 9.10
N GLY A 155 10.15 -2.86 8.97
CA GLY A 155 9.25 -3.19 10.07
C GLY A 155 7.93 -3.71 9.55
N THR A 156 7.08 -4.19 10.46
CA THR A 156 5.68 -4.51 10.16
C THR A 156 4.80 -3.53 10.91
N ASP A 157 4.03 -2.75 10.17
CA ASP A 157 3.07 -1.80 10.71
C ASP A 157 1.66 -2.40 10.64
N GLU A 158 0.88 -2.18 11.69
CA GLU A 158 -0.53 -2.47 11.77
C GLU A 158 -1.30 -1.16 11.95
N SER A 159 -2.41 -1.01 11.24
CA SER A 159 -3.28 0.17 11.34
C SER A 159 -4.75 -0.24 11.41
N TRP A 160 -5.54 0.63 12.06
CA TRP A 160 -6.99 0.57 12.18
C TRP A 160 -7.54 1.93 11.76
N LEU A 161 -8.15 2.00 10.58
CA LEU A 161 -8.70 3.24 10.03
C LEU A 161 -10.22 3.26 10.17
N SER A 162 -10.79 4.30 10.77
CA SER A 162 -12.26 4.45 10.85
C SER A 162 -12.86 4.45 9.45
N VAL A 163 -13.85 3.60 9.20
CA VAL A 163 -14.48 3.44 7.87
C VAL A 163 -15.05 4.76 7.37
N ASP A 164 -15.66 5.54 8.24
CA ASP A 164 -16.27 6.84 7.95
C ASP A 164 -15.39 8.05 8.32
N GLY A 165 -14.26 7.83 8.99
CA GLY A 165 -13.38 8.88 9.52
C GLY A 165 -13.81 9.51 10.86
N SER A 166 -14.97 9.15 11.42
CA SER A 166 -15.53 9.79 12.62
C SER A 166 -14.87 9.37 13.93
N LYS A 167 -14.23 8.19 13.96
CA LYS A 167 -13.53 7.66 15.14
C LYS A 167 -12.02 7.83 15.00
N GLN A 168 -11.34 7.94 16.14
CA GLN A 168 -9.88 7.83 16.17
C GLN A 168 -9.50 6.39 15.87
N GLY A 169 -8.57 6.22 14.95
CA GLY A 169 -7.96 4.94 14.65
C GLY A 169 -6.70 4.70 15.48
N TRP A 170 -5.91 3.72 15.06
CA TRP A 170 -4.63 3.41 15.67
C TRP A 170 -3.62 2.95 14.63
N ALA A 171 -2.35 3.23 14.86
CA ALA A 171 -1.27 2.70 14.03
C ALA A 171 -0.06 2.35 14.90
N THR A 172 0.59 1.23 14.61
CA THR A 172 1.85 0.85 15.27
C THR A 172 3.00 1.66 14.70
N GLY A 173 3.93 2.14 15.54
CA GLY A 173 5.11 2.89 15.10
C GLY A 173 6.31 2.02 14.72
N SER A 174 6.13 0.88 14.04
CA SER A 174 7.15 -0.17 13.97
C SER A 174 8.40 0.22 13.16
N LEU A 175 8.31 1.18 12.24
CA LEU A 175 9.49 1.74 11.57
C LEU A 175 10.37 2.61 12.49
N LYS A 176 9.76 3.24 13.50
CA LYS A 176 10.47 4.10 14.48
C LYS A 176 10.68 3.42 15.83
N GLY A 177 10.23 2.18 15.99
CA GLY A 177 10.30 1.43 17.25
C GLY A 177 9.54 2.10 18.40
N GLY A 178 8.57 2.95 18.08
CA GLY A 178 7.76 3.68 19.06
C GLY A 178 6.52 2.90 19.48
N PRO A 179 5.88 3.28 20.61
CA PRO A 179 4.56 2.77 20.94
C PRO A 179 3.59 3.06 19.79
N GLY A 180 2.53 2.26 19.67
CA GLY A 180 1.43 2.62 18.78
C GLY A 180 0.85 3.98 19.16
N VAL A 181 0.28 4.66 18.17
CA VAL A 181 -0.30 6.00 18.32
C VAL A 181 -1.74 6.00 17.83
N ALA A 182 -2.59 6.75 18.53
CA ALA A 182 -3.93 7.06 18.03
C ALA A 182 -3.80 7.92 16.77
N THR A 183 -4.57 7.59 15.73
CA THR A 183 -4.63 8.41 14.53
C THR A 183 -5.59 9.57 14.74
N THR A 184 -5.39 10.65 14.00
CA THR A 184 -6.38 11.72 13.90
C THR A 184 -7.66 11.22 13.25
N ARG A 185 -8.79 11.83 13.64
CA ARG A 185 -10.06 11.65 12.91
C ARG A 185 -9.95 12.34 11.56
N ILE A 186 -10.65 11.81 10.57
CA ILE A 186 -10.70 12.36 9.21
C ILE A 186 -12.10 12.93 9.01
N GLU A 187 -12.32 14.13 9.53
CA GLU A 187 -13.64 14.80 9.48
C GLU A 187 -14.00 15.26 8.06
N HIS A 188 -12.99 15.51 7.22
CA HIS A 188 -13.13 16.00 5.85
C HIS A 188 -12.28 15.16 4.89
N PRO A 189 -12.72 13.93 4.58
CA PRO A 189 -11.96 13.04 3.72
C PRO A 189 -11.83 13.60 2.29
N THR A 190 -10.68 13.36 1.68
CA THR A 190 -10.34 13.79 0.32
C THR A 190 -9.68 12.64 -0.44
N LEU A 191 -9.34 12.84 -1.72
CA LEU A 191 -8.50 11.88 -2.44
C LEU A 191 -7.05 11.82 -1.91
N ASP A 192 -6.60 12.84 -1.17
CA ASP A 192 -5.28 12.83 -0.53
C ASP A 192 -5.28 12.07 0.81
N GLU A 193 -6.41 12.09 1.51
CA GLU A 193 -6.64 11.39 2.78
C GLU A 193 -8.04 10.75 2.78
N PRO A 194 -8.23 9.64 2.03
CA PRO A 194 -9.55 9.03 1.86
C PRO A 194 -9.93 8.12 3.02
N THR A 195 -11.23 8.02 3.28
CA THR A 195 -11.84 6.94 4.08
C THR A 195 -12.63 6.02 3.15
N TYR A 196 -12.93 4.78 3.59
CA TYR A 196 -13.73 3.87 2.78
C TYR A 196 -15.11 4.45 2.46
N GLN A 197 -15.78 5.06 3.44
CA GLN A 197 -17.07 5.72 3.24
C GLN A 197 -16.95 6.83 2.18
N TYR A 198 -15.91 7.65 2.22
CA TYR A 198 -15.67 8.66 1.18
C TYR A 198 -15.52 8.04 -0.20
N LEU A 199 -14.77 6.95 -0.32
CA LEU A 199 -14.60 6.25 -1.61
C LEU A 199 -15.93 5.76 -2.18
N THR A 200 -16.89 5.35 -1.35
CA THR A 200 -18.24 4.96 -1.83
C THR A 200 -19.06 6.11 -2.41
N THR A 201 -18.67 7.37 -2.14
CA THR A 201 -19.33 8.57 -2.68
C THR A 201 -18.73 9.05 -4.00
N LEU A 202 -17.61 8.46 -4.43
CA LEU A 202 -16.95 8.85 -5.66
C LEU A 202 -17.77 8.44 -6.90
N PRO A 203 -17.69 9.21 -8.00
CA PRO A 203 -18.33 8.84 -9.25
C PRO A 203 -17.82 7.49 -9.75
N THR A 204 -18.74 6.67 -10.27
CA THR A 204 -18.42 5.36 -10.86
C THR A 204 -18.25 5.44 -12.39
N ASP A 205 -18.57 6.60 -12.98
CA ASP A 205 -18.21 6.92 -14.36
C ASP A 205 -16.71 7.25 -14.44
N PRO A 206 -15.92 6.55 -15.28
CA PRO A 206 -14.48 6.79 -15.38
C PRO A 206 -14.10 8.23 -15.74
N ASP A 207 -14.86 8.88 -16.63
CA ASP A 207 -14.52 10.25 -17.02
C ASP A 207 -14.78 11.23 -15.88
N ALA A 208 -15.84 11.03 -15.09
CA ALA A 208 -16.12 11.80 -13.89
C ALA A 208 -15.13 11.55 -12.75
N LEU A 209 -14.68 10.30 -12.58
CA LEU A 209 -13.66 9.95 -11.60
C LEU A 209 -12.31 10.58 -11.98
N MET A 210 -11.89 10.44 -13.24
CA MET A 210 -10.65 11.05 -13.73
C MET A 210 -10.66 12.57 -13.53
N ARG A 211 -11.77 13.28 -13.77
CA ARG A 211 -11.86 14.72 -13.49
C ARG A 211 -11.61 15.07 -12.02
N LYS A 212 -12.02 14.23 -11.08
CA LYS A 212 -11.72 14.43 -9.64
C LYS A 212 -10.25 14.15 -9.33
N ILE A 213 -9.68 13.10 -9.91
CA ILE A 213 -8.26 12.76 -9.78
C ILE A 213 -7.39 13.89 -10.36
N ASP A 214 -7.76 14.41 -11.52
CA ASP A 214 -7.14 15.57 -12.18
C ASP A 214 -7.16 16.80 -11.28
N ALA A 215 -8.30 17.11 -10.68
CA ALA A 215 -8.43 18.25 -9.78
C ALA A 215 -7.53 18.12 -8.54
N ALA A 216 -7.47 16.93 -7.92
CA ALA A 216 -6.58 16.67 -6.80
C ALA A 216 -5.10 16.79 -7.20
N ALA A 217 -4.71 16.21 -8.34
CA ALA A 217 -3.35 16.32 -8.87
C ALA A 217 -2.97 17.77 -9.20
N GLN A 218 -3.88 18.55 -9.80
CA GLN A 218 -3.64 19.98 -10.10
C GLN A 218 -3.49 20.79 -8.81
N GLN A 219 -4.32 20.53 -7.79
CA GLN A 219 -4.19 21.18 -6.49
C GLN A 219 -2.82 20.89 -5.85
N ARG A 220 -2.27 19.68 -5.98
CA ARG A 220 -0.91 19.37 -5.53
C ARG A 220 0.14 20.14 -6.35
N ALA A 221 -0.02 20.19 -7.67
CA ALA A 221 0.90 20.89 -8.55
C ALA A 221 0.94 22.40 -8.27
N ASP A 222 -0.20 23.01 -7.96
CA ASP A 222 -0.30 24.45 -7.70
C ASP A 222 0.37 24.89 -6.39
N GLN A 223 0.64 23.96 -5.47
CA GLN A 223 1.33 24.24 -4.21
C GLN A 223 2.82 24.53 -4.40
N LYS A 224 3.44 24.11 -5.51
CA LYS A 224 4.86 24.29 -5.76
C LYS A 224 5.12 24.64 -7.24
N PRO A 225 5.91 25.69 -7.53
CA PRO A 225 6.27 26.02 -8.90
C PRO A 225 6.98 24.86 -9.60
N GLY A 226 6.70 24.66 -10.90
CA GLY A 226 7.41 23.70 -11.75
C GLY A 226 6.83 22.28 -11.78
N GLN A 227 5.83 21.96 -10.96
CA GLN A 227 5.30 20.60 -10.85
C GLN A 227 4.40 20.14 -12.01
N GLN A 228 4.10 21.01 -12.97
CA GLN A 228 3.16 20.72 -14.07
C GLN A 228 3.56 19.46 -14.89
N LYS A 229 4.87 19.20 -15.03
CA LYS A 229 5.37 18.01 -15.75
C LYS A 229 5.07 16.71 -15.02
N ARG A 230 4.83 16.76 -13.72
CA ARG A 230 4.60 15.62 -12.83
C ARG A 230 3.13 15.28 -12.66
N LEU A 231 2.21 15.94 -13.38
CA LEU A 231 0.78 15.73 -13.19
C LEU A 231 0.36 14.25 -13.30
N ASN A 232 0.91 13.49 -14.24
CA ASN A 232 0.57 12.06 -14.35
C ASN A 232 1.11 11.23 -13.19
N VAL A 233 2.26 11.59 -12.63
CA VAL A 233 2.78 10.98 -11.40
C VAL A 233 1.86 11.32 -10.23
N MET A 234 1.43 12.57 -10.10
CA MET A 234 0.51 12.99 -9.03
C MET A 234 -0.85 12.29 -9.13
N ARG A 235 -1.39 12.10 -10.34
CA ARG A 235 -2.61 11.29 -10.57
C ARG A 235 -2.40 9.83 -10.14
N PHE A 236 -1.24 9.27 -10.46
CA PHE A 236 -0.87 7.91 -10.05
C PHE A 236 -0.80 7.80 -8.52
N GLU A 237 -0.13 8.73 -7.84
CA GLU A 237 -0.05 8.81 -6.37
C GLU A 237 -1.43 9.00 -5.71
N VAL A 238 -2.32 9.80 -6.31
CA VAL A 238 -3.71 9.91 -5.84
C VAL A 238 -4.42 8.55 -5.89
N ILE A 239 -4.19 7.76 -6.94
CA ILE A 239 -4.73 6.39 -7.02
C ILE A 239 -4.05 5.47 -5.97
N GLU A 240 -2.75 5.62 -5.72
CA GLU A 240 -2.07 4.90 -4.62
C GLU A 240 -2.70 5.20 -3.26
N ASN A 241 -3.12 6.45 -2.99
CA ASN A 241 -3.82 6.81 -1.76
C ASN A 241 -5.16 6.07 -1.62
N VAL A 242 -5.92 5.93 -2.71
CA VAL A 242 -7.16 5.14 -2.73
C VAL A 242 -6.87 3.67 -2.41
N LEU A 243 -5.82 3.09 -3.00
CA LEU A 243 -5.42 1.70 -2.76
C LEU A 243 -4.87 1.48 -1.33
N ASN A 244 -4.25 2.51 -0.72
CA ASN A 244 -3.76 2.48 0.66
C ASN A 244 -4.87 2.36 1.72
N VAL A 245 -6.14 2.64 1.37
CA VAL A 245 -7.29 2.34 2.25
C VAL A 245 -7.42 0.84 2.50
N GLY A 246 -6.84 -0.01 1.64
CA GLY A 246 -6.79 -1.46 1.78
C GLY A 246 -7.97 -2.21 1.16
N ILE A 247 -9.15 -1.58 1.09
CA ILE A 247 -10.34 -2.13 0.43
C ILE A 247 -10.89 -1.10 -0.55
N VAL A 248 -10.97 -1.49 -1.83
CA VAL A 248 -11.62 -0.69 -2.87
C VAL A 248 -13.11 -1.03 -2.91
N PRO A 249 -14.03 -0.06 -2.80
CA PRO A 249 -15.45 -0.32 -2.99
C PRO A 249 -15.71 -1.01 -4.36
N PRO A 250 -16.55 -2.05 -4.43
CA PRO A 250 -16.73 -2.82 -5.67
C PRO A 250 -17.11 -1.97 -6.88
N GLU A 251 -18.01 -1.01 -6.69
CA GLU A 251 -18.46 -0.10 -7.76
C GLU A 251 -17.37 0.88 -8.23
N LEU A 252 -16.35 1.12 -7.39
CA LEU A 252 -15.21 1.98 -7.71
C LEU A 252 -14.07 1.19 -8.38
N ALA A 253 -14.01 -0.13 -8.23
CA ALA A 253 -12.89 -0.94 -8.73
C ALA A 253 -12.66 -0.71 -10.24
N ARG A 254 -13.68 -0.95 -11.06
CA ARG A 254 -13.56 -0.79 -12.52
C ARG A 254 -13.12 0.62 -12.96
N PRO A 255 -13.79 1.71 -12.56
CA PRO A 255 -13.38 3.05 -12.99
C PRO A 255 -11.99 3.41 -12.49
N LEU A 256 -11.62 3.08 -11.24
CA LEU A 256 -10.29 3.37 -10.68
C LEU A 256 -9.15 2.75 -11.50
N TYR A 257 -9.24 1.45 -11.79
CA TYR A 257 -8.21 0.74 -12.57
C TYR A 257 -8.24 1.12 -14.05
N THR A 258 -9.39 1.52 -14.59
CA THR A 258 -9.50 2.07 -15.95
C THR A 258 -8.74 3.40 -16.05
N ASP A 259 -8.94 4.29 -15.09
CA ASP A 259 -8.27 5.59 -15.02
C ASP A 259 -6.76 5.43 -14.85
N LEU A 260 -6.33 4.52 -13.98
CA LEU A 260 -4.91 4.15 -13.84
C LEU A 260 -4.27 3.75 -15.18
N GLY A 261 -5.00 2.99 -16.00
CA GLY A 261 -4.52 2.54 -17.31
C GLY A 261 -4.57 3.60 -18.42
N ARG A 262 -5.30 4.70 -18.21
CA ARG A 262 -5.39 5.84 -19.15
C ARG A 262 -4.28 6.86 -18.95
N LEU A 263 -3.58 6.82 -17.81
CA LEU A 263 -2.48 7.74 -17.53
C LEU A 263 -1.33 7.53 -18.52
N SER A 264 -0.96 8.58 -19.25
CA SER A 264 0.19 8.54 -20.14
C SER A 264 1.49 8.38 -19.33
N GLY A 265 2.34 7.44 -19.74
CA GLY A 265 3.58 7.07 -19.04
C GLY A 265 3.45 5.86 -18.12
N VAL A 266 2.25 5.29 -17.95
CA VAL A 266 2.06 4.03 -17.22
C VAL A 266 2.52 2.84 -18.07
N GLU A 267 3.45 2.06 -17.52
CA GLU A 267 4.04 0.89 -18.16
C GLU A 267 3.80 -0.41 -17.38
N LEU A 268 3.83 -1.54 -18.07
CA LEU A 268 3.72 -2.87 -17.46
C LEU A 268 5.07 -3.31 -16.88
N VAL A 269 5.07 -3.71 -15.62
CA VAL A 269 6.21 -4.35 -14.94
C VAL A 269 5.93 -5.85 -14.82
N ARG A 270 6.58 -6.67 -15.66
CA ARG A 270 6.35 -8.12 -15.72
C ARG A 270 6.81 -8.87 -14.46
N ASP A 271 7.92 -8.42 -13.90
CA ASP A 271 8.56 -9.03 -12.74
C ASP A 271 8.69 -8.03 -11.60
N ALA A 272 7.65 -7.98 -10.78
CA ALA A 272 7.63 -7.23 -9.55
C ALA A 272 7.87 -8.15 -8.34
N THR A 273 8.29 -7.57 -7.23
CA THR A 273 8.40 -8.26 -5.94
C THR A 273 8.00 -7.26 -4.86
N ASP A 274 7.15 -7.67 -3.92
CA ASP A 274 6.75 -6.81 -2.81
C ASP A 274 7.78 -6.83 -1.66
N ALA A 275 7.58 -6.03 -0.62
CA ALA A 275 8.52 -5.97 0.51
C ALA A 275 8.65 -7.30 1.29
N ALA A 276 7.66 -8.19 1.21
CA ALA A 276 7.67 -9.52 1.83
C ALA A 276 8.35 -10.58 0.96
N GLY A 277 8.75 -10.25 -0.27
CA GLY A 277 9.43 -11.15 -1.19
C GLY A 277 8.49 -11.95 -2.09
N ARG A 278 7.17 -11.71 -2.06
CA ARG A 278 6.20 -12.36 -2.93
C ARG A 278 6.38 -11.86 -4.36
N LYS A 279 6.33 -12.79 -5.32
CA LYS A 279 6.45 -12.48 -6.75
C LYS A 279 5.14 -11.94 -7.30
N GLY A 280 5.25 -10.87 -8.06
CA GLY A 280 4.10 -10.18 -8.62
C GLY A 280 4.33 -9.72 -10.06
N VAL A 281 3.37 -8.93 -10.51
CA VAL A 281 3.34 -8.16 -11.74
C VAL A 281 2.79 -6.78 -11.36
N GLY A 282 3.14 -5.72 -12.07
CA GLY A 282 2.75 -4.37 -11.66
C GLY A 282 2.53 -3.42 -12.82
N VAL A 283 2.07 -2.23 -12.48
CA VAL A 283 2.17 -1.06 -13.35
C VAL A 283 3.06 -0.02 -12.70
N ALA A 284 3.80 0.72 -13.50
CA ALA A 284 4.68 1.75 -13.00
C ALA A 284 4.58 3.05 -13.79
N ILE A 285 4.90 4.16 -13.15
CA ILE A 285 5.16 5.44 -13.80
C ILE A 285 6.50 5.99 -13.30
N THR A 286 7.28 6.57 -14.20
CA THR A 286 8.56 7.20 -13.84
C THR A 286 8.42 8.71 -13.88
N ASP A 287 8.85 9.36 -12.82
CA ASP A 287 8.89 10.80 -12.73
C ASP A 287 9.87 11.38 -13.75
N PRO A 288 9.43 12.30 -14.63
CA PRO A 288 10.28 12.81 -15.70
C PRO A 288 11.43 13.67 -15.20
N ASP A 289 11.30 14.30 -14.03
CA ASP A 289 12.32 15.19 -13.48
C ASP A 289 13.29 14.44 -12.56
N SER A 290 12.78 13.62 -11.63
CA SER A 290 13.61 12.91 -10.65
C SER A 290 14.13 11.55 -11.14
N GLN A 291 13.51 10.99 -12.19
CA GLN A 291 13.73 9.62 -12.68
C GLN A 291 13.42 8.55 -11.63
N ILE A 292 12.65 8.88 -10.60
CA ILE A 292 12.13 7.91 -9.63
C ILE A 292 10.90 7.23 -10.19
N ARG A 293 10.85 5.90 -10.03
CA ARG A 293 9.76 5.07 -10.48
C ARG A 293 8.84 4.71 -9.32
N TYR A 294 7.54 4.87 -9.55
CA TYR A 294 6.44 4.45 -8.69
C TYR A 294 5.83 3.19 -9.27
N THR A 295 5.67 2.14 -8.47
CA THR A 295 5.15 0.85 -8.92
C THR A 295 4.04 0.37 -8.00
N ILE A 296 2.87 0.08 -8.58
CA ILE A 296 1.78 -0.65 -7.92
C ILE A 296 1.95 -2.13 -8.24
N ILE A 297 1.99 -2.97 -7.22
CA ILE A 297 2.30 -4.40 -7.34
C ILE A 297 1.05 -5.23 -7.07
N PHE A 298 0.79 -6.19 -7.96
CA PHE A 298 -0.28 -7.17 -7.86
C PHE A 298 0.28 -8.59 -7.81
N ASP A 299 -0.49 -9.50 -7.23
CA ASP A 299 -0.17 -10.92 -7.22
C ASP A 299 -0.16 -11.48 -8.64
N ARG A 300 0.79 -12.36 -8.93
CA ARG A 300 0.98 -12.90 -10.28
C ARG A 300 -0.18 -13.82 -10.71
N HIS A 301 -0.87 -14.45 -9.75
CA HIS A 301 -1.84 -15.51 -10.01
C HIS A 301 -3.27 -14.98 -9.96
N ASP A 302 -3.60 -14.19 -8.95
CA ASP A 302 -4.96 -13.70 -8.73
C ASP A 302 -5.10 -12.18 -8.77
N TYR A 303 -4.01 -11.47 -9.07
CA TYR A 303 -4.02 -10.02 -9.32
C TYR A 303 -4.52 -9.16 -8.16
N ARG A 304 -4.59 -9.71 -6.93
CA ARG A 304 -4.85 -8.91 -5.73
C ARG A 304 -3.73 -7.90 -5.54
N PHE A 305 -4.07 -6.72 -5.05
CA PHE A 305 -3.07 -5.71 -4.68
C PHE A 305 -2.14 -6.26 -3.57
N LEU A 306 -0.83 -6.08 -3.76
CA LEU A 306 0.21 -6.55 -2.82
C LEU A 306 0.95 -5.42 -2.13
N GLY A 307 1.06 -4.24 -2.72
CA GLY A 307 1.84 -3.14 -2.16
C GLY A 307 2.43 -2.25 -3.24
N PHE A 308 3.31 -1.35 -2.80
CA PHE A 308 3.96 -0.35 -3.64
C PHE A 308 5.47 -0.50 -3.59
N LYS A 309 6.14 0.04 -4.61
CA LYS A 309 7.58 0.26 -4.60
C LYS A 309 7.90 1.59 -5.27
N THR A 310 8.62 2.44 -4.56
CA THR A 310 9.22 3.65 -5.11
C THR A 310 10.72 3.44 -5.16
N ASP A 311 11.32 3.47 -6.35
CA ASP A 311 12.75 3.19 -6.54
C ASP A 311 13.41 4.03 -7.62
N ASP A 312 14.74 4.14 -7.55
CA ASP A 312 15.57 4.66 -8.63
C ASP A 312 15.99 3.49 -9.54
N PRO A 313 15.42 3.35 -10.75
CA PRO A 313 15.72 2.23 -11.63
C PRO A 313 17.19 2.18 -12.05
N ALA A 314 17.88 3.33 -12.13
CA ALA A 314 19.27 3.40 -12.56
C ALA A 314 20.24 2.78 -11.53
N THR A 315 19.89 2.82 -10.25
CA THR A 315 20.74 2.30 -9.16
C THR A 315 20.15 1.06 -8.47
N GLY A 316 18.88 0.74 -8.71
CA GLY A 316 18.13 -0.32 -8.03
C GLY A 316 17.81 -0.01 -6.56
N LYS A 317 18.09 1.21 -6.09
CA LYS A 317 17.83 1.61 -4.71
C LYS A 317 16.37 2.02 -4.55
N TYR A 318 15.67 1.38 -3.63
CA TYR A 318 14.33 1.79 -3.22
C TYR A 318 14.38 2.99 -2.27
N LEU A 319 13.36 3.85 -2.34
CA LEU A 319 12.98 4.86 -1.35
C LEU A 319 12.02 4.23 -0.34
N THR A 320 10.90 3.71 -0.84
CA THR A 320 9.87 3.01 -0.07
C THR A 320 9.51 1.71 -0.77
N TRP A 321 9.16 0.70 0.01
CA TRP A 321 8.74 -0.59 -0.51
C TRP A 321 7.83 -1.27 0.50
N THR A 322 6.62 -1.63 0.09
CA THR A 322 5.60 -2.17 0.99
C THR A 322 5.10 -3.55 0.55
N ALA A 323 4.52 -4.27 1.51
CA ALA A 323 3.78 -5.50 1.27
C ALA A 323 2.59 -5.58 2.23
N VAL A 324 1.37 -5.58 1.70
CA VAL A 324 0.14 -5.80 2.44
C VAL A 324 0.03 -7.28 2.78
N LEU A 325 0.13 -7.60 4.07
CA LEU A 325 0.10 -8.96 4.60
C LEU A 325 -1.32 -9.41 4.93
N ALA A 326 -2.15 -8.48 5.43
CA ALA A 326 -3.54 -8.73 5.78
C ALA A 326 -4.35 -7.45 5.67
N VAL A 327 -5.63 -7.60 5.29
CA VAL A 327 -6.65 -6.56 5.33
C VAL A 327 -7.93 -7.18 5.88
N ASP A 328 -8.55 -6.54 6.86
CA ASP A 328 -9.83 -6.97 7.41
C ASP A 328 -10.71 -5.81 7.87
N VAL A 329 -11.95 -6.11 8.25
CA VAL A 329 -12.90 -5.15 8.83
C VAL A 329 -13.25 -5.59 10.23
N VAL A 330 -13.05 -4.72 11.21
CA VAL A 330 -13.19 -5.03 12.64
C VAL A 330 -14.04 -3.98 13.35
N ASP A 331 -14.70 -4.36 14.45
CA ASP A 331 -15.60 -3.46 15.18
C ASP A 331 -14.86 -2.51 16.14
N HIS A 332 -13.65 -2.87 16.56
CA HIS A 332 -12.87 -2.13 17.56
C HIS A 332 -11.39 -2.06 17.20
N VAL A 333 -10.74 -0.99 17.68
CA VAL A 333 -9.29 -0.87 17.74
C VAL A 333 -8.74 -1.80 18.83
N LYS A 334 -7.50 -2.27 18.67
CA LYS A 334 -6.80 -3.07 19.67
C LYS A 334 -6.59 -2.34 20.99
#